data_AF-A3K5C0-F1
#
_entry.id   AF-A3K5C0-F1
#
_cell.length_a   1.000
_cell.length_b   1.000
_cell.length_c   1.000
_cell.angle_alpha   90.00
_cell.angle_beta   90.00
_cell.angle_gamma   90.00
#
_symmetry.space_group_name_H-M   'P 1'
#
loop_
_entity.id
_entity.type
_entity.pdbx_description
1 polymer ?
#
loop_
_entity_poly.entity_id
_entity_poly.type
_entity_poly.pdbx_seq_one_letter_code
_entity_poly.pdbx_strand_id
1 'polypeptide(L)'
;MISNKATLKEYKDTINFDSQRFYNKCLKYLLEKVLSYLSDTDYNPNQLRVVLEERNHDYDAMLRYFEKVKKNPLYLQSQVFSGFNPFCITKLKKGQDEAMEVADFVSHAVYQLANKTIANFEIPETRYFTELSSRFAGDHSCNVLGTGIKCIHTLEQLQLDPDVAALLAVTKCKAPTGMTRRRTA
;
A
#
# COMPACT_ATOMS: atom_id res chain seq x y z
N MET A 1 -2.05 3.49 0.17
CA MET A 1 -1.90 4.09 -1.18
C MET A 1 -2.96 5.16 -1.33
N ILE A 2 -2.63 6.31 -1.92
CA ILE A 2 -3.57 7.42 -2.17
C ILE A 2 -3.66 7.61 -3.68
N SER A 3 -4.88 7.73 -4.22
CA SER A 3 -5.11 7.98 -5.64
C SER A 3 -6.28 8.94 -5.85
N ASN A 4 -6.18 9.74 -6.91
CA ASN A 4 -7.29 10.54 -7.38
C ASN A 4 -8.00 9.78 -8.52
N LYS A 5 -9.29 9.49 -8.39
CA LYS A 5 -10.03 8.73 -9.42
C LYS A 5 -10.06 9.45 -10.77
N ALA A 6 -9.92 10.78 -10.80
CA ALA A 6 -9.88 11.56 -12.04
C ALA A 6 -8.66 11.21 -12.90
N THR A 7 -7.54 10.78 -12.31
CA THR A 7 -6.30 10.44 -13.02
C THR A 7 -6.27 8.99 -13.53
N LEU A 8 -7.31 8.20 -13.26
CA LEU A 8 -7.38 6.77 -13.62
C LEU A 8 -8.12 6.45 -14.93
N LYS A 9 -8.59 7.45 -15.69
CA LYS A 9 -9.53 7.25 -16.82
C LYS A 9 -9.03 6.25 -17.87
N GLU A 10 -7.83 6.45 -18.42
CA GLU A 10 -7.29 5.63 -19.52
C GLU A 10 -7.02 4.16 -19.10
N TYR A 11 -6.77 3.92 -17.82
CA TYR A 11 -6.50 2.56 -17.33
C TYR A 11 -7.76 1.69 -17.33
N LYS A 12 -8.94 2.28 -17.13
CA LYS A 12 -10.21 1.53 -17.12
C LYS A 12 -10.50 0.88 -18.47
N ASP A 13 -10.21 1.59 -19.55
CA ASP A 13 -10.40 1.11 -20.92
C ASP A 13 -9.41 -0.03 -21.22
N THR A 14 -8.15 0.13 -20.79
CA THR A 14 -7.09 -0.88 -20.98
C THR A 14 -7.43 -2.24 -20.32
N ILE A 15 -8.14 -2.21 -19.18
CA ILE A 15 -8.55 -3.44 -18.48
C ILE A 15 -9.96 -3.90 -18.85
N ASN A 16 -10.61 -3.26 -19.83
CA ASN A 16 -11.99 -3.55 -20.20
C ASN A 16 -12.95 -3.53 -19.00
N PHE A 17 -12.79 -2.54 -18.11
CA PHE A 17 -13.60 -2.38 -16.90
C PHE A 17 -13.57 -3.58 -15.92
N ASP A 18 -12.61 -4.50 -16.06
CA ASP A 18 -12.46 -5.68 -15.20
C ASP A 18 -11.94 -5.28 -13.81
N SER A 19 -12.86 -5.27 -12.84
CA SER A 19 -12.56 -4.92 -11.44
C SER A 19 -11.58 -5.90 -10.78
N GLN A 20 -11.54 -7.17 -11.20
CA GLN A 20 -10.62 -8.16 -10.67
C GLN A 20 -9.18 -7.87 -11.12
N ARG A 21 -8.99 -7.44 -12.38
CA ARG A 21 -7.67 -7.00 -12.88
C ARG A 21 -7.18 -5.75 -12.15
N PHE A 22 -8.07 -4.80 -11.91
CA PHE A 22 -7.74 -3.61 -11.12
C PHE A 22 -7.31 -4.00 -9.70
N TYR A 23 -8.07 -4.87 -9.05
CA TYR A 23 -7.75 -5.41 -7.72
C TYR A 23 -6.37 -6.11 -7.71
N ASN A 24 -6.12 -7.03 -8.64
CA ASN A 24 -4.87 -7.77 -8.74
C ASN A 24 -3.66 -6.83 -8.93
N LYS A 25 -3.81 -5.76 -9.73
CA LYS A 25 -2.76 -4.75 -9.90
C LYS A 25 -2.51 -3.97 -8.61
N CYS A 26 -3.56 -3.52 -7.94
CA CYS A 26 -3.44 -2.80 -6.66
C CYS A 26 -2.80 -3.67 -5.57
N LEU A 27 -3.23 -4.93 -5.46
CA LEU A 27 -2.66 -5.86 -4.49
C LEU A 27 -1.20 -6.18 -4.80
N LYS A 28 -0.87 -6.49 -6.07
CA LYS A 28 0.53 -6.64 -6.50
C LYS A 28 1.35 -5.44 -6.06
N TYR A 29 0.86 -4.25 -6.35
CA TYR A 29 1.58 -3.02 -6.05
C TYR A 29 1.84 -2.84 -4.55
N LEU A 30 0.84 -3.13 -3.71
CA LEU A 30 1.01 -3.10 -2.25
C LEU A 30 2.02 -4.16 -1.78
N LEU A 31 1.96 -5.36 -2.34
CA LEU A 31 2.93 -6.42 -2.06
C LEU A 31 4.35 -6.03 -2.48
N GLU A 32 4.55 -5.38 -3.64
CA GLU A 32 5.86 -4.87 -4.06
C GLU A 32 6.44 -3.91 -3.02
N LYS A 33 5.59 -3.05 -2.43
CA LYS A 33 6.02 -2.11 -1.39
C LYS A 33 6.36 -2.79 -0.07
N VAL A 34 5.54 -3.76 0.36
CA VAL A 34 5.82 -4.54 1.57
C VAL A 34 7.10 -5.37 1.39
N LEU A 35 7.24 -6.08 0.27
CA LEU A 35 8.40 -6.93 0.01
C LEU A 35 9.69 -6.11 -0.16
N SER A 36 9.63 -4.96 -0.82
CA SER A 36 10.76 -4.04 -0.92
C SER A 36 11.16 -3.48 0.45
N TYR A 37 10.21 -3.22 1.34
CA TYR A 37 10.52 -2.78 2.70
C TYR A 37 11.17 -3.91 3.52
N LEU A 38 10.67 -5.14 3.35
CA LEU A 38 11.18 -6.32 4.06
C LEU A 38 12.54 -6.79 3.54
N SER A 39 12.88 -6.57 2.26
CA SER A 39 14.18 -6.96 1.70
C SER A 39 15.37 -6.26 2.35
N ASP A 40 15.14 -5.08 2.93
CA ASP A 40 16.16 -4.31 3.63
C ASP A 40 16.34 -4.76 5.10
N THR A 41 15.61 -5.80 5.51
CA THR A 41 15.58 -6.34 6.87
C THR A 41 15.99 -7.82 6.87
N ASP A 42 16.34 -8.38 8.04
CA ASP A 42 16.64 -9.82 8.17
C ASP A 42 15.38 -10.70 8.21
N TYR A 43 14.34 -10.28 7.50
CA TYR A 43 13.05 -10.95 7.46
C TYR A 43 13.12 -12.31 6.73
N ASN A 44 12.53 -13.35 7.32
CA ASN A 44 12.41 -14.67 6.71
C ASN A 44 11.10 -14.75 5.90
N PRO A 45 11.15 -15.04 4.57
CA PRO A 45 9.99 -15.20 3.70
C PRO A 45 8.83 -16.06 4.22
N ASN A 46 9.10 -17.02 5.10
CA ASN A 46 8.08 -17.90 5.68
C ASN A 46 7.29 -17.27 6.84
N GLN A 47 7.67 -16.06 7.30
CA GLN A 47 7.02 -15.36 8.42
C GLN A 47 5.95 -14.35 7.98
N LEU A 48 5.91 -13.97 6.70
CA LEU A 48 4.91 -13.06 6.17
C LEU A 48 3.59 -13.80 6.16
N ARG A 49 2.57 -13.13 6.66
CA ARG A 49 1.18 -13.54 6.56
C ARG A 49 0.43 -12.40 5.91
N VAL A 50 -0.25 -12.70 4.81
CA VAL A 50 -1.08 -11.72 4.09
C VAL A 50 -2.52 -12.15 4.27
N VAL A 51 -3.31 -11.34 4.96
CA VAL A 51 -4.74 -11.59 5.14
C VAL A 51 -5.51 -10.72 4.16
N LEU A 52 -6.38 -11.34 3.37
CA LEU A 52 -7.32 -10.65 2.49
C LEU A 52 -8.74 -10.86 3.00
N GLU A 53 -9.53 -9.78 3.02
CA GLU A 53 -10.96 -9.89 3.23
C GLU A 53 -11.61 -10.69 2.08
N GLU A 54 -12.35 -11.73 2.45
CA GLU A 54 -13.07 -12.62 1.55
C GLU A 54 -14.16 -11.85 0.78
N ARG A 55 -14.08 -11.93 -0.54
CA ARG A 55 -14.95 -11.29 -1.52
C ARG A 55 -15.07 -12.14 -2.77
N ASN A 56 -16.06 -11.86 -3.62
CA ASN A 56 -16.24 -12.51 -4.92
C ASN A 56 -15.11 -12.12 -5.89
N HIS A 57 -14.01 -12.87 -5.86
CA HIS A 57 -12.79 -12.64 -6.63
C HIS A 57 -12.14 -13.96 -7.01
N ASP A 58 -11.56 -14.07 -8.21
CA ASP A 58 -10.83 -15.27 -8.63
C ASP A 58 -9.40 -15.26 -8.04
N TYR A 59 -9.29 -15.78 -6.81
CA TYR A 59 -8.02 -15.87 -6.10
C TYR A 59 -7.04 -16.84 -6.76
N ASP A 60 -7.52 -17.88 -7.44
CA ASP A 60 -6.64 -18.83 -8.10
C ASP A 60 -5.98 -18.17 -9.32
N ALA A 61 -6.73 -17.39 -10.09
CA ALA A 61 -6.18 -16.57 -11.16
C ALA A 61 -5.20 -15.51 -10.63
N MET A 62 -5.51 -14.91 -9.47
CA MET A 62 -4.60 -13.97 -8.80
C MET A 62 -3.28 -14.63 -8.39
N LEU A 63 -3.33 -15.82 -7.77
CA LEU A 63 -2.12 -16.56 -7.39
C LEU A 63 -1.29 -16.96 -8.62
N ARG A 64 -1.94 -17.47 -9.68
CA ARG A 64 -1.27 -17.74 -10.96
C ARG A 64 -0.63 -16.49 -11.56
N TYR A 65 -1.28 -15.32 -11.42
CA TYR A 65 -0.72 -14.05 -11.85
C TYR A 65 0.54 -13.68 -11.07
N PHE A 66 0.53 -13.82 -9.73
CA PHE A 66 1.73 -13.55 -8.92
C PHE A 66 2.88 -14.52 -9.21
N GLU A 67 2.59 -15.80 -9.45
CA GLU A 67 3.60 -16.76 -9.91
C GLU A 67 4.23 -16.38 -11.25
N LYS A 68 3.42 -15.86 -12.20
CA LYS A 68 3.96 -15.34 -13.47
C LYS A 68 4.86 -14.12 -13.25
N VAL A 69 4.45 -13.18 -12.38
CA VAL A 69 5.24 -11.99 -12.05
C VAL A 69 6.56 -12.40 -11.39
N LYS A 70 6.53 -13.37 -10.47
CA LYS A 70 7.72 -13.93 -9.81
C LYS A 70 8.68 -14.58 -10.81
N LYS A 71 8.16 -15.39 -11.74
CA LYS A 71 8.97 -16.10 -12.75
C LYS A 71 9.56 -15.17 -13.81
N ASN A 72 8.83 -14.13 -14.20
CA ASN A 72 9.25 -13.18 -15.23
C ASN A 72 8.83 -11.75 -14.87
N PRO A 73 9.58 -11.07 -13.99
CA PRO A 73 9.28 -9.70 -13.60
C PRO A 73 9.60 -8.74 -14.76
N LEU A 74 8.55 -8.24 -15.42
CA LEU A 74 8.69 -7.29 -16.53
C LEU A 74 9.23 -5.92 -16.09
N TYR A 75 9.03 -5.55 -14.84
CA TYR A 75 9.46 -4.27 -14.29
C TYR A 75 10.46 -4.49 -13.14
N LEU A 76 11.43 -3.58 -13.01
CA LEU A 76 12.49 -3.66 -12.00
C LEU A 76 11.93 -3.80 -10.58
N GLN A 77 10.92 -3.00 -10.23
CA GLN A 77 10.27 -3.06 -8.93
C GLN A 77 9.59 -4.40 -8.63
N SER A 78 9.28 -5.21 -9.65
CA SER A 78 8.66 -6.52 -9.47
C SER A 78 9.69 -7.61 -9.12
N GLN A 79 11.00 -7.35 -9.21
CA GLN A 79 12.03 -8.33 -8.86
C GLN A 79 12.00 -8.75 -7.38
N VAL A 80 11.41 -7.91 -6.52
CA VAL A 80 11.17 -8.21 -5.10
C VAL A 80 10.24 -9.41 -4.87
N PHE A 81 9.51 -9.86 -5.91
CA PHE A 81 8.69 -11.07 -5.85
C PHE A 81 9.49 -12.37 -5.87
N SER A 82 10.78 -12.34 -6.21
CA SER A 82 11.63 -13.54 -6.29
C SER A 82 11.58 -14.41 -5.03
N GLY A 83 11.59 -13.78 -3.85
CA GLY A 83 11.48 -14.44 -2.55
C GLY A 83 10.05 -14.61 -2.01
N PHE A 84 9.03 -14.15 -2.74
CA PHE A 84 7.64 -14.19 -2.27
C PHE A 84 7.05 -15.61 -2.36
N ASN A 85 6.34 -16.03 -1.31
CA ASN A 85 5.58 -17.27 -1.27
C ASN A 85 4.08 -16.96 -1.36
N PRO A 86 3.40 -17.19 -2.51
CA PRO A 86 1.98 -16.86 -2.63
C PRO A 86 1.05 -17.64 -1.68
N PHE A 87 1.50 -18.78 -1.13
CA PHE A 87 0.74 -19.54 -0.14
C PHE A 87 0.67 -18.86 1.23
N CYS A 88 1.38 -17.75 1.44
CA CYS A 88 1.24 -16.93 2.63
C CYS A 88 -0.04 -16.07 2.65
N ILE A 89 -0.79 -16.07 1.56
CA ILE A 89 -2.06 -15.34 1.42
C ILE A 89 -3.21 -16.21 1.95
N THR A 90 -3.89 -15.73 2.97
CA THR A 90 -5.13 -16.31 3.49
C THR A 90 -6.32 -15.39 3.23
N LYS A 91 -7.51 -15.99 3.16
CA LYS A 91 -8.77 -15.28 2.96
C LYS A 91 -9.62 -15.46 4.20
N LEU A 92 -10.10 -14.38 4.77
CA LEU A 92 -10.91 -14.40 5.99
C LEU A 92 -12.11 -13.47 5.84
N LYS A 93 -13.22 -13.83 6.48
CA LYS A 93 -14.42 -12.98 6.56
C LYS A 93 -14.17 -11.83 7.53
N LYS A 94 -14.91 -10.73 7.35
CA LYS A 94 -14.86 -9.58 8.26
C LYS A 94 -15.03 -10.02 9.73
N GLY A 95 -14.18 -9.50 10.61
CA GLY A 95 -14.16 -9.82 12.04
C GLY A 95 -13.44 -11.12 12.44
N GLN A 96 -12.86 -11.86 11.49
CA GLN A 96 -12.10 -13.09 11.82
C GLN A 96 -10.62 -12.85 12.14
N ASP A 97 -10.09 -11.66 11.89
CA ASP A 97 -8.70 -11.30 12.18
C ASP A 97 -8.60 -9.82 12.53
N GLU A 98 -7.98 -9.52 13.66
CA GLU A 98 -7.75 -8.15 14.15
C GLU A 98 -6.94 -7.31 13.16
N ALA A 99 -6.06 -7.93 12.35
CA ALA A 99 -5.29 -7.21 11.34
C ALA A 99 -6.18 -6.56 10.27
N MET A 100 -7.36 -7.10 10.00
CA MET A 100 -8.32 -6.49 9.07
C MET A 100 -8.91 -5.21 9.65
N GLU A 101 -9.19 -5.17 10.95
CA GLU A 101 -9.70 -3.95 11.61
C GLU A 101 -8.62 -2.86 11.65
N VAL A 102 -7.37 -3.24 11.96
CA VAL A 102 -6.23 -2.32 11.88
C VAL A 102 -6.07 -1.78 10.46
N ALA A 103 -6.20 -2.63 9.44
CA ALA A 103 -6.11 -2.19 8.04
C ALA A 103 -7.24 -1.20 7.68
N ASP A 104 -8.46 -1.42 8.17
CA ASP A 104 -9.59 -0.50 7.99
C ASP A 104 -9.32 0.86 8.67
N PHE A 105 -8.81 0.87 9.92
CA PHE A 105 -8.47 2.12 10.61
C PHE A 105 -7.35 2.90 9.91
N VAL A 106 -6.29 2.21 9.47
CA VAL A 106 -5.19 2.86 8.72
C VAL A 106 -5.70 3.39 7.38
N SER A 107 -6.52 2.62 6.67
CA SER A 107 -7.10 3.06 5.40
C SER A 107 -8.01 4.27 5.58
N HIS A 108 -8.82 4.28 6.65
CA HIS A 108 -9.68 5.41 7.00
C HIS A 108 -8.86 6.66 7.34
N ALA A 109 -7.83 6.55 8.19
CA ALA A 109 -6.97 7.66 8.55
C ALA A 109 -6.29 8.30 7.33
N VAL A 110 -5.86 7.47 6.37
CA VAL A 110 -5.27 7.94 5.11
C VAL A 110 -6.33 8.55 4.17
N TYR A 111 -7.54 7.98 4.12
CA TYR A 111 -8.64 8.52 3.32
C TYR A 111 -9.07 9.91 3.79
N GLN A 112 -9.09 10.15 5.10
CA GLN A 112 -9.52 11.43 5.67
C GLN A 112 -8.62 12.61 5.29
N LEU A 113 -7.38 12.36 4.86
CA LEU A 113 -6.50 13.38 4.28
C LEU A 113 -7.03 13.99 2.97
N ALA A 114 -7.91 13.28 2.26
CA ALA A 114 -8.47 13.73 0.98
C ALA A 114 -9.99 13.88 1.00
N ASN A 115 -10.64 13.56 2.12
CA ASN A 115 -12.09 13.51 2.21
C ASN A 115 -12.67 14.91 2.46
N LYS A 116 -13.26 15.50 1.41
CA LYS A 116 -13.96 16.79 1.47
C LYS A 116 -15.43 16.59 1.18
N THR A 117 -16.26 16.95 2.15
CA THR A 117 -17.71 16.80 2.12
C THR A 117 -18.36 18.05 2.71
N ILE A 118 -19.64 18.26 2.42
CA ILE A 118 -20.40 19.35 3.05
C ILE A 118 -20.44 19.17 4.58
N ALA A 119 -20.47 17.93 5.07
CA ALA A 119 -20.56 17.63 6.50
C ALA A 119 -19.30 17.99 7.30
N ASN A 120 -18.12 18.01 6.67
CA ASN A 120 -16.87 18.48 7.29
C ASN A 120 -16.45 19.86 6.79
N PHE A 121 -17.39 20.66 6.25
CA PHE A 121 -17.13 22.01 5.73
C PHE A 121 -16.02 22.05 4.68
N GLU A 122 -15.84 20.95 3.94
CA GLU A 122 -14.75 20.76 2.99
C GLU A 122 -13.34 20.82 3.59
N ILE A 123 -13.21 20.63 4.91
CA ILE A 123 -11.94 20.62 5.65
C ILE A 123 -11.53 19.16 5.95
N PRO A 124 -10.42 18.65 5.37
CA PRO A 124 -9.91 17.32 5.66
C PRO A 124 -9.51 17.13 7.14
N GLU A 125 -9.65 15.89 7.66
CA GLU A 125 -9.22 15.53 9.02
C GLU A 125 -7.84 14.85 8.97
N THR A 126 -6.82 15.56 9.46
CA THR A 126 -5.42 15.12 9.38
C THR A 126 -4.92 14.43 10.64
N ARG A 127 -5.60 14.63 11.79
CA ARG A 127 -5.14 14.14 13.10
C ARG A 127 -4.99 12.63 13.14
N TYR A 128 -5.94 11.88 12.58
CA TYR A 128 -5.89 10.41 12.57
C TYR A 128 -4.62 9.91 11.90
N PHE A 129 -4.23 10.52 10.78
CA PHE A 129 -2.98 10.20 10.12
C PHE A 129 -1.78 10.61 10.97
N THR A 130 -1.77 11.82 11.52
CA THR A 130 -0.65 12.31 12.35
C THR A 130 -0.37 11.39 13.53
N GLU A 131 -1.40 10.91 14.23
CA GLU A 131 -1.26 9.99 15.37
C GLU A 131 -0.68 8.62 14.95
N LEU A 132 -1.06 8.12 13.77
CA LEU A 132 -0.59 6.83 13.25
C LEU A 132 0.75 6.93 12.49
N SER A 133 1.15 8.12 12.04
CA SER A 133 2.24 8.36 11.09
C SER A 133 3.56 7.70 11.50
N SER A 134 3.86 7.71 12.80
CA SER A 134 5.06 7.11 13.38
C SER A 134 5.16 5.59 13.18
N ARG A 135 4.03 4.91 12.92
CA ARG A 135 3.92 3.45 12.71
C ARG A 135 4.06 3.05 11.24
N PHE A 136 4.02 4.00 10.31
CA PHE A 136 4.22 3.68 8.89
C PHE A 136 5.66 3.27 8.61
N ALA A 137 5.86 2.49 7.56
CA ALA A 137 7.19 2.25 7.02
C ALA A 137 7.78 3.55 6.45
N GLY A 138 9.09 3.72 6.55
CA GLY A 138 9.81 4.83 5.94
C GLY A 138 11.12 4.41 5.30
N ASP A 139 11.64 5.23 4.40
CA ASP A 139 12.96 5.04 3.77
C ASP A 139 14.12 5.15 4.78
N HIS A 140 15.37 5.10 4.31
CA HIS A 140 16.55 5.20 5.19
C HIS A 140 16.64 6.52 5.97
N SER A 141 16.00 7.59 5.48
CA SER A 141 15.87 8.88 6.16
C SER A 141 14.55 9.01 6.94
N CYS A 142 13.85 7.89 7.15
CA CYS A 142 12.55 7.77 7.79
C CYS A 142 11.41 8.54 7.07
N ASN A 143 11.57 8.95 5.80
CA ASN A 143 10.46 9.54 5.06
C ASN A 143 9.38 8.49 4.83
N VAL A 144 8.14 8.80 5.21
CA VAL A 144 7.00 7.90 4.98
C VAL A 144 6.57 7.91 3.51
N LEU A 145 6.64 9.09 2.87
CA LEU A 145 6.27 9.25 1.46
C LEU A 145 7.24 8.47 0.55
N GLY A 146 6.69 7.70 -0.39
CA GLY A 146 7.43 6.83 -1.30
C GLY A 146 7.58 5.39 -0.81
N THR A 147 7.56 5.19 0.51
CA THR A 147 7.74 3.90 1.19
C THR A 147 6.45 3.43 1.87
N GLY A 148 6.11 3.98 3.04
CA GLY A 148 4.90 3.62 3.79
C GLY A 148 3.61 4.22 3.21
N ILE A 149 3.70 5.41 2.62
CA ILE A 149 2.61 5.99 1.82
C ILE A 149 3.10 6.20 0.40
N LYS A 150 2.30 5.74 -0.56
CA LYS A 150 2.51 6.05 -1.97
C LYS A 150 1.29 6.73 -2.57
N CYS A 151 1.55 7.83 -3.26
CA CYS A 151 0.69 8.47 -4.25
C CYS A 151 0.73 7.70 -5.59
N ILE A 152 -0.44 7.38 -6.15
CA ILE A 152 -0.49 6.96 -7.56
C ILE A 152 -0.15 8.20 -8.41
N HIS A 153 0.91 8.06 -9.21
CA HIS A 153 1.62 9.13 -9.91
C HIS A 153 2.47 10.01 -8.98
N THR A 154 2.02 11.22 -8.65
CA THR A 154 2.77 12.22 -7.87
C THR A 154 1.86 12.87 -6.81
N LEU A 155 2.46 13.57 -5.84
CA LEU A 155 1.69 14.26 -4.78
C LEU A 155 0.84 15.39 -5.37
N GLU A 156 1.39 16.10 -6.34
CA GLU A 156 0.77 17.21 -7.06
C GLU A 156 -0.48 16.73 -7.81
N GLN A 157 -0.41 15.56 -8.43
CA GLN A 157 -1.53 14.96 -9.16
C GLN A 157 -2.63 14.39 -8.26
N LEU A 158 -2.40 14.30 -6.94
CA LEU A 158 -3.48 13.95 -6.02
C LEU A 158 -4.45 15.11 -5.78
N GLN A 159 -4.05 16.36 -6.06
CA GLN A 159 -4.86 17.55 -5.81
C GLN A 159 -5.35 17.65 -4.36
N LEU A 160 -4.45 17.33 -3.42
CA LEU A 160 -4.69 17.52 -1.99
C LEU A 160 -4.59 19.00 -1.63
N ASP A 161 -5.17 19.36 -0.49
CA ASP A 161 -5.01 20.71 0.05
C ASP A 161 -3.53 20.97 0.38
N PRO A 162 -3.01 22.20 0.21
CA PRO A 162 -1.57 22.49 0.31
C PRO A 162 -0.96 22.08 1.66
N ASP A 163 -1.70 22.24 2.74
CA ASP A 163 -1.33 21.85 4.10
C ASP A 163 -1.24 20.33 4.27
N VAL A 164 -2.17 19.56 3.68
CA VAL A 164 -2.12 18.10 3.64
C VAL A 164 -0.94 17.61 2.82
N ALA A 165 -0.69 18.22 1.65
CA ALA A 165 0.47 17.90 0.83
C ALA A 165 1.78 18.18 1.58
N ALA A 166 1.88 19.33 2.23
CA ALA A 166 3.03 19.69 3.05
C ALA A 166 3.24 18.69 4.21
N LEU A 167 2.16 18.31 4.91
CA LEU A 167 2.19 17.29 5.96
C LEU A 167 2.78 15.98 5.45
N LEU A 168 2.29 15.44 4.33
CA LEU A 168 2.79 14.20 3.74
C LEU A 168 4.27 14.31 3.32
N ALA A 169 4.69 15.46 2.80
CA ALA A 169 6.06 15.68 2.35
C ALA A 169 7.07 15.67 3.50
N VAL A 170 6.69 16.11 4.70
CA VAL A 170 7.60 16.20 5.86
C VAL A 170 7.43 15.06 6.87
N THR A 171 6.40 14.22 6.72
CA THR A 171 6.10 13.17 7.70
C THR A 171 7.20 12.12 7.78
N LYS A 172 7.64 11.83 9.02
CA LYS A 172 8.64 10.83 9.34
C LYS A 172 8.05 9.65 10.11
N CYS A 173 8.53 8.45 9.83
CA CYS A 173 8.26 7.28 10.66
C CYS A 173 9.11 7.30 11.93
N LYS A 174 8.76 6.47 12.91
CA LYS A 174 9.69 6.14 13.99
C LYS A 174 10.80 5.25 13.41
N ALA A 175 12.06 5.60 13.65
CA ALA A 175 13.17 4.74 13.27
C ALA A 175 12.99 3.37 13.96
N PRO A 176 13.09 2.24 13.23
CA PRO A 176 12.85 0.94 13.82
C PRO A 176 13.95 0.64 14.85
N THR A 177 13.58 0.53 16.12
CA THR A 177 14.46 0.04 17.19
C THR A 177 14.78 -1.43 16.92
N GLY A 178 16.04 -1.75 16.63
CA GLY A 178 16.52 -3.14 16.49
C GLY A 178 16.45 -3.74 15.08
N MET A 179 16.02 -3.01 14.04
CA MET A 179 16.26 -3.44 12.65
C MET A 179 17.56 -2.85 12.13
N THR A 180 18.59 -3.67 12.02
CA THR A 180 19.81 -3.33 11.28
C THR A 180 19.46 -3.31 9.80
N ARG A 181 19.07 -2.15 9.27
CA ARG A 181 18.81 -2.03 7.82
C ARG A 181 20.12 -2.24 7.08
N ARG A 182 20.15 -3.20 6.15
CA ARG A 182 21.33 -3.41 5.31
C ARG A 182 21.53 -2.15 4.46
N ARG A 183 22.71 -1.53 4.56
CA ARG A 183 23.12 -0.50 3.61
C ARG A 183 23.32 -1.21 2.28
N THR A 184 22.45 -0.97 1.31
CA THR A 184 22.76 -1.25 -0.09
C THR A 184 23.85 -0.27 -0.51
N ALA A 185 24.97 -0.82 -0.98
CA ALA A 185 26.10 -0.08 -1.55
C ALA A 185 25.80 0.36 -2.98
#